data_AF-A0A538RX18-F1
#
_entry.id   AF-A0A538RX18-F1
#
_cell.length_a   1.000
_cell.length_b   1.000
_cell.length_c   1.000
_cell.angle_alpha   90.00
_cell.angle_beta   90.00
_cell.angle_gamma   90.00
#
_symmetry.space_group_name_H-M   'P 1'
#
loop_
_entity.id
_entity.type
_entity.pdbx_description
1 polymer ?
#
loop_
_entity_poly.entity_id
_entity_poly.type
_entity_poly.pdbx_seq_one_letter_code
_entity_poly.pdbx_strand_id
1 'polypeptide(L)'
;MRETLALQPQQIIVDQTPVQVHMDWILQQLDRQPRLAFAALFTPPYQRSRLVGLFLAILELIRAGRIAAEQDEVFEELWISAAPGTKSAEDAACPPSGN
;
A
#
# COMPACT_ATOMS: atom_id res chain seq x y z
N MET A 1 23.41 43.88 -13.62
CA MET A 1 23.60 42.43 -13.83
C MET A 1 23.88 41.74 -12.49
N ARG A 2 22.85 41.17 -11.84
CA ARG A 2 22.98 40.21 -10.71
C ARG A 2 21.69 39.38 -10.64
N GLU A 3 21.45 38.56 -11.64
CA GLU A 3 20.32 37.61 -11.68
C GLU A 3 20.85 36.23 -12.05
N THR A 4 21.43 35.51 -11.09
CA THR A 4 21.69 34.06 -11.19
C THR A 4 21.86 33.48 -9.78
N LEU A 5 20.83 33.59 -8.92
CA LEU A 5 20.77 32.75 -7.73
C LEU A 5 20.39 31.34 -8.17
N ALA A 6 21.43 30.53 -8.31
CA ALA A 6 21.51 29.09 -8.47
C ALA A 6 20.19 28.30 -8.40
N LEU A 7 19.83 27.70 -9.55
CA LEU A 7 19.08 26.44 -9.60
C LEU A 7 19.94 25.36 -8.92
N GLN A 8 19.86 25.25 -7.58
CA GLN A 8 20.47 24.13 -6.90
C GLN A 8 19.75 22.86 -7.36
N PRO A 9 20.45 21.87 -7.94
CA PRO A 9 19.83 20.62 -8.34
C PRO A 9 19.32 19.92 -7.09
N GLN A 10 18.00 19.81 -6.96
CA GLN A 10 17.37 19.03 -5.89
C GLN A 10 17.69 17.56 -6.17
N GLN A 11 18.59 16.97 -5.39
CA GLN A 11 18.98 15.58 -5.55
C GLN A 11 17.76 14.68 -5.34
N ILE A 12 17.25 14.11 -6.42
CA ILE A 12 16.15 13.15 -6.38
C ILE A 12 16.75 11.84 -5.86
N ILE A 13 16.62 11.61 -4.56
CA ILE A 13 16.98 10.32 -3.96
C ILE A 13 15.90 9.33 -4.37
N VAL A 14 16.21 8.49 -5.37
CA VAL A 14 15.34 7.40 -5.81
C VAL A 14 15.40 6.30 -4.76
N ASP A 15 14.23 5.85 -4.30
CA ASP A 15 14.14 4.63 -3.51
C ASP A 15 14.40 3.46 -4.45
N GLN A 16 15.48 2.71 -4.19
CA GLN A 16 15.85 1.55 -4.99
C GLN A 16 15.13 0.28 -4.54
N THR A 17 14.23 0.38 -3.54
CA THR A 17 13.41 -0.75 -3.09
C THR A 17 12.48 -1.19 -4.22
N PRO A 18 12.59 -2.45 -4.69
CA PRO A 18 11.69 -2.95 -5.72
C PRO A 18 10.24 -2.91 -5.25
N VAL A 19 9.31 -2.55 -6.15
CA VAL A 19 7.87 -2.45 -5.82
C VAL A 19 7.30 -3.74 -5.21
N GLN A 20 7.82 -4.91 -5.63
CA GLN A 20 7.42 -6.22 -5.10
C GLN A 20 7.66 -6.33 -3.58
N VAL A 21 8.75 -5.76 -3.07
CA VAL A 21 9.05 -5.77 -1.63
C VAL A 21 7.98 -4.99 -0.85
N HIS A 22 7.51 -3.88 -1.39
CA HIS A 22 6.39 -3.13 -0.80
C HIS A 22 5.08 -3.91 -0.88
N MET A 23 4.80 -4.59 -1.98
CA MET A 23 3.58 -5.39 -2.12
C MET A 23 3.51 -6.54 -1.12
N ASP A 24 4.58 -7.32 -1.00
CA ASP A 24 4.66 -8.43 -0.04
C ASP A 24 4.45 -7.94 1.39
N TRP A 25 5.08 -6.81 1.73
CA TRP A 25 4.95 -6.22 3.06
C TRP A 25 3.52 -5.71 3.34
N ILE A 26 2.86 -5.08 2.36
CA ILE A 26 1.46 -4.62 2.50
C ILE A 26 0.52 -5.80 2.72
N LEU A 27 0.69 -6.88 1.97
CA LEU A 27 -0.11 -8.10 2.15
C LEU A 27 0.06 -8.68 3.56
N GLN A 28 1.30 -8.74 4.07
CA GLN A 28 1.56 -9.18 5.44
C GLN A 28 0.88 -8.28 6.50
N GLN A 29 0.76 -6.97 6.25
CA GLN A 29 0.03 -6.09 7.15
C GLN A 29 -1.47 -6.37 7.11
N LEU A 30 -2.04 -6.60 5.91
CA LEU A 30 -3.45 -6.92 5.73
C LEU A 30 -3.85 -8.27 6.35
N ASP A 31 -2.93 -9.25 6.36
CA ASP A 31 -3.15 -10.53 7.05
C ASP A 31 -3.34 -10.35 8.57
N ARG A 32 -2.69 -9.34 9.17
CA ARG A 32 -2.77 -9.03 10.61
C ARG A 32 -3.90 -8.07 10.93
N GLN A 33 -4.17 -7.15 10.01
CA GLN A 33 -5.17 -6.11 10.14
C GLN A 33 -5.99 -6.02 8.85
N PRO A 34 -7.21 -6.59 8.80
CA PRO A 34 -7.95 -6.80 7.55
C PRO A 34 -8.33 -5.51 6.82
N ARG A 35 -8.29 -4.37 7.52
CA ARG A 35 -8.48 -3.04 6.97
C ARG A 35 -7.54 -2.06 7.67
N LEU A 36 -6.77 -1.30 6.90
CA LEU A 36 -5.82 -0.33 7.42
C LEU A 36 -5.75 0.92 6.53
N ALA A 37 -5.35 2.04 7.12
CA ALA A 37 -5.16 3.30 6.42
C ALA A 37 -3.81 3.34 5.68
N PHE A 38 -3.75 3.94 4.49
CA PHE A 38 -2.49 4.12 3.75
C PHE A 38 -1.44 4.86 4.58
N ALA A 39 -1.84 5.88 5.35
CA ALA A 39 -0.94 6.61 6.22
C ALA A 39 -0.25 5.70 7.26
N ALA A 40 -0.92 4.63 7.72
CA ALA A 40 -0.34 3.67 8.65
C ALA A 40 0.76 2.79 8.03
N LEU A 41 0.77 2.65 6.70
CA LEU A 41 1.83 1.95 5.96
C LEU A 41 3.11 2.79 5.83
N PHE A 42 2.98 4.12 5.94
CA PHE A 42 4.12 5.01 5.83
C PHE A 42 4.83 5.09 7.17
N THR A 43 5.84 4.24 7.36
CA THR A 43 6.65 4.14 8.57
C THR A 43 8.03 4.79 8.40
N PRO A 44 8.83 5.00 9.47
CA PRO A 44 10.20 5.47 9.32
C PRO A 44 11.07 4.49 8.49
N PRO A 45 12.03 5.00 7.70
CA PRO A 45 12.32 6.41 7.46
C PRO A 45 11.27 7.08 6.55
N TYR A 46 10.85 8.29 6.90
CA TYR A 46 9.86 9.06 6.15
C TYR A 46 10.50 9.76 4.95
N GLN A 47 10.58 9.04 3.82
CA GLN A 47 11.14 9.55 2.57
C GLN A 47 10.05 9.63 1.49
N ARG A 48 10.06 10.72 0.70
CA ARG A 48 9.08 10.91 -0.39
C ARG A 48 9.14 9.80 -1.42
N SER A 49 10.33 9.32 -1.74
CA SER A 49 10.54 8.21 -2.68
C SER A 49 9.90 6.91 -2.18
N ARG A 50 10.00 6.62 -0.88
CA ARG A 50 9.32 5.49 -0.25
C ARG A 50 7.80 5.62 -0.29
N LEU A 51 7.27 6.82 -0.01
CA LEU A 51 5.83 7.09 -0.13
C LEU A 51 5.32 6.77 -1.55
N VAL A 52 6.06 7.21 -2.57
CA VAL A 52 5.75 6.90 -3.97
C VAL A 52 5.85 5.39 -4.22
N GLY A 53 6.87 4.70 -3.71
CA GLY A 53 7.01 3.25 -3.82
C GLY A 53 5.83 2.48 -3.21
N LEU A 54 5.38 2.87 -2.02
CA LEU A 54 4.20 2.29 -1.37
C LEU A 54 2.92 2.55 -2.17
N PHE A 55 2.75 3.76 -2.70
CA PHE A 55 1.58 4.11 -3.51
C PHE A 55 1.53 3.30 -4.81
N LEU A 56 2.66 3.16 -5.51
CA LEU A 56 2.76 2.33 -6.71
C LEU A 56 2.47 0.85 -6.41
N ALA A 57 2.92 0.33 -5.26
CA ALA A 57 2.64 -1.03 -4.83
C ALA A 57 1.14 -1.27 -4.61
N ILE A 58 0.42 -0.29 -4.04
CA ILE A 58 -1.04 -0.36 -3.87
C ILE A 58 -1.75 -0.38 -5.22
N LEU A 59 -1.38 0.53 -6.14
CA LEU A 59 -1.97 0.55 -7.48
C LEU A 59 -1.74 -0.77 -8.22
N GLU A 60 -0.57 -1.37 -8.06
CA GLU A 60 -0.23 -2.65 -8.65
C GLU A 60 -1.03 -3.82 -8.03
N LEU A 61 -1.20 -3.83 -6.71
CA LEU A 61 -2.01 -4.84 -6.01
C LEU A 61 -3.51 -4.72 -6.35
N ILE A 62 -4.02 -3.50 -6.54
CA ILE A 62 -5.38 -3.25 -7.04
C ILE A 62 -5.51 -3.78 -8.47
N ARG A 63 -4.53 -3.46 -9.34
CA ARG A 63 -4.47 -3.97 -10.73
C ARG A 63 -4.47 -5.49 -10.78
N ALA A 64 -3.81 -6.15 -9.84
CA ALA A 64 -3.76 -7.60 -9.70
C ALA A 64 -5.00 -8.22 -9.01
N GLY A 65 -5.95 -7.41 -8.54
CA GLY A 65 -7.16 -7.87 -7.84
C GLY A 65 -6.88 -8.50 -6.47
N ARG A 66 -5.74 -8.18 -5.84
CA ARG A 66 -5.34 -8.75 -4.54
C ARG A 66 -5.87 -7.94 -3.36
N ILE A 67 -6.03 -6.64 -3.54
CA ILE A 67 -6.55 -5.71 -2.53
C ILE A 67 -7.66 -4.84 -3.14
N ALA A 68 -8.45 -4.24 -2.27
CA ALA A 68 -9.35 -3.14 -2.59
C ALA A 68 -8.89 -1.87 -1.85
N ALA A 69 -9.19 -0.71 -2.43
CA ALA A 69 -8.96 0.57 -1.78
C ALA A 69 -10.20 1.46 -1.89
N GLU A 70 -10.51 2.17 -0.81
CA GLU A 70 -11.66 3.05 -0.67
C GLU A 70 -11.19 4.44 -0.23
N GLN A 71 -11.68 5.49 -0.88
CA GLN A 71 -11.39 6.89 -0.55
C GLN A 71 -12.66 7.71 -0.79
N ASP A 72 -13.11 8.42 0.24
CA ASP A 72 -14.40 9.13 0.21
C ASP A 72 -14.31 10.41 -0.63
N GLU A 73 -13.26 11.21 -0.43
CA GLU A 73 -12.99 12.44 -1.18
C GLU A 73 -11.51 12.54 -1.58
N VAL A 74 -11.22 13.41 -2.56
CA VAL A 74 -9.84 13.61 -3.01
C VAL A 74 -8.99 14.16 -1.86
N PHE A 75 -7.85 13.53 -1.61
CA PHE A 75 -6.92 13.83 -0.51
C PHE A 75 -7.38 13.43 0.89
N GLU A 76 -8.53 12.78 1.03
CA GLU A 76 -8.90 12.12 2.28
C GLU A 76 -8.14 10.81 2.49
N GLU A 77 -8.33 10.21 3.66
CA GLU A 77 -7.74 8.94 4.06
C GLU A 77 -8.04 7.83 3.02
N LEU A 78 -6.99 7.18 2.52
CA LEU A 78 -7.10 6.02 1.64
C LEU A 78 -7.14 4.74 2.49
N TRP A 79 -8.28 4.09 2.54
CA TRP A 79 -8.47 2.82 3.23
C TRP A 79 -8.11 1.65 2.32
N ILE A 80 -7.43 0.65 2.88
CA ILE A 80 -6.96 -0.53 2.15
C ILE A 80 -7.49 -1.78 2.85
N SER A 81 -7.99 -2.73 2.07
CA SER A 81 -8.47 -4.04 2.55
C SER A 81 -8.12 -5.16 1.58
N ALA A 82 -8.18 -6.41 2.02
CA ALA A 82 -8.11 -7.56 1.11
C ALA A 82 -9.28 -7.54 0.10
N ALA A 83 -9.05 -8.04 -1.13
CA ALA A 83 -10.12 -8.08 -2.13
C ALA A 83 -11.24 -9.06 -1.73
N PRO A 84 -12.52 -8.72 -1.95
CA PRO A 84 -13.63 -9.63 -1.70
C PRO A 84 -13.57 -10.81 -2.68
N GLY A 85 -13.07 -11.96 -2.22
CA GLY A 85 -12.83 -13.14 -3.05
C GLY A 85 -11.52 -13.87 -2.75
N THR A 86 -10.56 -13.20 -2.10
CA THR A 86 -9.34 -13.84 -1.56
C THR A 86 -9.58 -14.39 -0.14
N LYS A 87 -10.73 -15.03 0.10
CA LYS A 87 -10.91 -15.79 1.33
C LYS A 87 -10.12 -17.09 1.16
N SER A 88 -9.04 -17.26 1.94
CA SER A 88 -8.35 -18.54 2.09
C SER A 88 -9.39 -19.65 2.24
N ALA A 89 -9.23 -20.70 1.46
CA ALA A 89 -10.17 -21.81 1.27
C ALA A 89 -10.42 -22.68 2.52
N GLU A 90 -10.15 -22.18 3.74
CA GLU A 90 -10.09 -22.98 4.96
C GLU A 90 -11.29 -22.79 5.92
N ASP A 91 -12.13 -21.76 5.72
CA ASP A 91 -13.31 -21.52 6.55
C ASP A 91 -14.61 -22.14 6.02
N ALA A 92 -14.55 -22.96 4.97
CA ALA A 92 -15.69 -23.73 4.44
C ALA A 92 -15.75 -25.16 5.02
N ALA A 93 -15.05 -25.45 6.12
CA ALA A 93 -15.22 -26.69 6.88
C ALA A 93 -16.54 -26.63 7.67
N CYS A 94 -17.60 -27.07 6.98
CA CYS A 94 -18.93 -27.35 7.49
C CYS A 94 -18.90 -28.00 8.90
N PRO A 95 -19.72 -27.53 9.87
CA PRO A 95 -19.82 -28.19 11.16
C PRO A 95 -20.40 -29.62 11.01
N PRO A 96 -19.95 -30.60 11.80
CA PRO A 96 -20.43 -31.98 11.72
C PRO A 96 -21.92 -32.05 12.10
N SER A 97 -22.64 -32.82 11.28
CA SER A 97 -24.07 -33.14 11.37
C SER A 97 -24.58 -33.35 12.79
N GLY A 98 -25.72 -32.74 13.09
CA GLY A 98 -26.49 -32.96 14.30
C GLY A 98 -26.96 -34.42 14.43
N ASN A 99 -27.03 -34.85 15.68
CA ASN A 99 -27.56 -36.14 16.14
C ASN A 99 -29.10 -36.14 16.15
#